data_AF-A0A8T1RCY8-F1
#
_entry.id   AF-A0A8T1RCY8-F1
#
_cell.length_a   1.000
_cell.length_b   1.000
_cell.length_c   1.000
_cell.angle_alpha   90.00
_cell.angle_beta   90.00
_cell.angle_gamma   90.00
#
_symmetry.space_group_name_H-M   'P 1'
#
loop_
_entity.id
_entity.type
_entity.pdbx_description
1 polymer ?
#
loop_
_entity_poly.entity_id
_entity_poly.type
_entity_poly.pdbx_seq_one_letter_code
_entity_poly.pdbx_strand_id
1 'polypeptide(L)'
;MADSATAPPPPSPNHIVPPILAPPLPTKPAFTFPRRPPIRVTSEFDSDSSVFFHKISCKFHEKLAKLKFSFQNHTNGDIVEPQVSFISKHLSIHYDVEDQNALLKASLEVGPRLQLRAVHDVKAQQGELSMVANLAEPGYALELSSMVPSVGMPRATLKFPLGEVSVEERAEEELRPMLSINGILKGQILNGVYTAQFMDEDLKLRYAFKDDEMSFIPSISLPSNALSFAFKRRFGPSDKLSYLYNFDSNFWSAVYKHTYGKDLKFKSGYDSEVRLGWASLWVGDEVGKAKTAPMKMKVQLMLQVPQDDIKSSALMFRVKKRWDI
;
A
#
# COMPACT_ATOMS: atom_id res chain seq x y z
N MET A 1 36.99 9.24 94.67
CA MET A 1 38.02 9.79 93.75
C MET A 1 37.30 9.98 92.42
N ALA A 2 36.63 11.12 92.22
CA ALA A 2 37.20 12.36 91.69
C ALA A 2 37.84 12.13 90.31
N ASP A 3 37.10 12.43 89.24
CA ASP A 3 37.52 13.49 88.33
C ASP A 3 36.35 14.05 87.51
N SER A 4 36.39 15.36 87.34
CA SER A 4 35.37 16.23 86.75
C SER A 4 35.79 16.60 85.33
N ALA A 5 34.89 16.52 84.35
CA ALA A 5 35.11 17.12 83.03
C ALA A 5 33.80 17.73 82.50
N THR A 6 33.88 19.04 82.32
CA THR A 6 32.85 20.02 81.99
C THR A 6 32.28 19.84 80.57
N ALA A 7 30.97 19.99 80.43
CA ALA A 7 30.29 20.03 79.13
C ALA A 7 30.55 21.38 78.40
N PRO A 8 30.63 21.38 77.05
CA PRO A 8 30.89 22.58 76.27
C PRO A 8 29.64 23.48 76.13
N PRO A 9 29.82 24.82 76.00
CA PRO A 9 28.72 25.76 75.83
C PRO A 9 28.12 25.73 74.40
N PRO A 10 26.86 26.18 74.23
CA PRO A 10 26.18 26.14 72.94
C PRO A 10 26.76 27.14 71.92
N PRO A 11 26.65 26.87 70.61
CA PRO A 11 27.27 27.69 69.57
C PRO A 11 26.54 29.02 69.35
N SER A 12 27.33 30.10 69.27
CA SER A 12 26.88 31.44 68.90
C SER A 12 26.42 31.50 67.43
N PRO A 13 25.29 32.16 67.13
CA PRO A 13 24.88 32.44 65.76
C PRO A 13 25.58 33.72 65.31
N ASN A 14 26.40 33.65 64.27
CA ASN A 14 26.67 34.70 63.26
C ASN A 14 28.05 34.48 62.60
N HIS A 15 28.08 33.64 61.56
CA HIS A 15 29.07 33.77 60.50
C HIS A 15 28.32 33.74 59.16
N ILE A 16 28.14 34.92 58.58
CA ILE A 16 27.67 35.11 57.20
C ILE A 16 28.86 34.79 56.29
N VAL A 17 28.80 33.65 55.61
CA VAL A 17 29.71 33.27 54.53
C VAL A 17 29.26 34.00 53.24
N PRO A 18 30.16 34.65 52.47
CA PRO A 18 29.77 35.28 51.21
C PRO A 18 29.39 34.21 50.15
N PRO A 19 28.42 34.49 49.26
CA PRO A 19 28.03 33.53 48.24
C PRO A 19 29.15 33.35 47.21
N ILE A 20 29.54 32.10 47.00
CA ILE A 20 30.45 31.68 45.93
C ILE A 20 29.77 31.96 44.59
N LEU A 21 30.37 32.83 43.76
CA LEU A 21 29.93 33.05 42.39
C LEU A 21 30.10 31.76 41.59
N ALA A 22 29.00 31.19 41.10
CA ALA A 22 29.02 30.03 40.22
C ALA A 22 29.76 30.37 38.91
N PRO A 23 30.56 29.45 38.35
CA PRO A 23 31.23 29.68 37.07
C PRO A 23 30.18 29.86 35.95
N PRO A 24 30.44 30.74 34.96
CA PRO A 24 29.50 30.97 33.88
C PRO A 24 29.21 29.68 33.12
N LEU A 25 27.92 29.36 32.94
CA LEU A 25 27.50 28.23 32.12
C LEU A 25 28.05 28.39 30.69
N PRO A 26 28.56 27.32 30.07
CA PRO A 26 28.95 27.36 28.66
C PRO A 26 27.73 27.70 27.81
N THR A 27 27.78 28.85 27.16
CA THR A 27 26.81 29.29 26.16
C THR A 27 26.82 28.29 25.01
N LYS A 28 25.77 27.49 24.91
CA LYS A 28 25.56 26.59 23.75
C LYS A 28 25.49 27.46 22.49
N PRO A 29 26.22 27.13 21.41
CA PRO A 29 26.11 27.88 20.16
C PRO A 29 24.65 27.87 19.69
N ALA A 30 24.10 29.06 19.43
CA ALA A 30 22.71 29.30 19.02
C ALA A 30 22.44 28.91 17.54
N PHE A 31 23.15 27.90 17.04
CA PHE A 31 22.97 27.34 15.71
C PHE A 31 22.97 25.81 15.81
N THR A 32 21.85 25.25 16.25
CA THR A 32 21.55 23.85 15.90
C THR A 32 21.31 23.80 14.40
N PHE A 33 22.28 23.27 13.65
CA PHE A 33 22.02 22.84 12.29
C PHE A 33 20.76 21.94 12.31
N PRO A 34 19.78 22.16 11.41
CA PRO A 34 18.61 21.30 11.36
C PRO A 34 19.10 19.86 11.16
N ARG A 35 18.75 18.98 12.11
CA ARG A 35 19.04 17.54 12.04
C ARG A 35 18.62 17.07 10.65
N ARG A 36 19.58 16.63 9.82
CA ARG A 36 19.30 16.23 8.43
C ARG A 36 18.11 15.27 8.45
N PRO A 37 17.05 15.57 7.68
CA PRO A 37 15.90 14.69 7.65
C PRO A 37 16.34 13.30 7.16
N PRO A 38 15.90 12.21 7.80
CA PRO A 38 16.39 10.87 7.51
C PRO A 38 16.08 10.50 6.06
N ILE A 39 17.11 10.10 5.32
CA ILE A 39 17.02 9.73 3.91
C ILE A 39 16.84 8.22 3.84
N ARG A 40 15.87 7.80 3.02
CA ARG A 40 15.64 6.39 2.72
C ARG A 40 15.93 6.13 1.26
N VAL A 41 16.84 5.21 1.02
CA VAL A 41 17.15 4.68 -0.31
C VAL A 41 16.68 3.24 -0.39
N THR A 42 16.00 2.89 -1.47
CA THR A 42 15.61 1.51 -1.79
C THR A 42 16.01 1.25 -3.23
N SER A 43 16.75 0.17 -3.43
CA SER A 43 17.11 -0.33 -4.75
C SER A 43 16.53 -1.72 -4.92
N GLU A 44 15.99 -1.98 -6.09
CA GLU A 44 15.36 -3.24 -6.43
C GLU A 44 15.82 -3.64 -7.83
N PHE A 45 16.26 -4.89 -7.98
CA PHE A 45 16.59 -5.46 -9.28
C PHE A 45 15.56 -6.52 -9.62
N ASP A 46 15.08 -6.50 -10.86
CA ASP A 46 14.22 -7.52 -11.42
C ASP A 46 14.89 -8.09 -12.68
N SER A 47 15.24 -9.38 -12.66
CA SER A 47 15.94 -10.01 -13.78
C SER A 47 15.04 -10.22 -14.99
N ASP A 48 13.72 -10.32 -14.79
CA ASP A 48 12.75 -10.58 -15.87
C ASP A 48 12.74 -9.41 -16.86
N SER A 49 12.62 -8.19 -16.33
CA SER A 49 12.73 -6.97 -17.13
C SER A 49 14.17 -6.49 -17.32
N SER A 50 15.15 -7.07 -16.62
CA SER A 50 16.54 -6.61 -16.57
C SER A 50 16.68 -5.14 -16.19
N VAL A 51 15.91 -4.71 -15.18
CA VAL A 51 15.84 -3.30 -14.75
C VAL A 51 16.16 -3.16 -13.26
N PHE A 52 16.88 -2.09 -12.93
CA PHE A 52 17.03 -1.60 -11.56
C PHE A 52 16.04 -0.48 -11.27
N PHE A 53 15.19 -0.67 -10.28
CA PHE A 53 14.32 0.36 -9.74
C PHE A 53 14.93 1.01 -8.50
N HIS A 54 15.06 2.33 -8.53
CA HIS A 54 15.60 3.12 -7.43
C HIS A 54 14.54 4.05 -6.85
N LYS A 55 14.54 4.18 -5.53
CA LYS A 55 13.62 5.07 -4.80
C LYS A 55 14.34 5.74 -3.64
N ILE A 56 14.46 7.05 -3.74
CA ILE A 56 15.00 7.92 -2.69
C ILE A 56 13.84 8.68 -2.09
N SER A 57 13.77 8.77 -0.77
CA SER A 57 12.76 9.60 -0.12
C SER A 57 13.24 10.22 1.16
N CYS A 58 12.78 11.43 1.41
CA CYS A 58 13.13 12.24 2.56
C CYS A 58 11.85 12.81 3.18
N LYS A 59 11.73 12.73 4.50
CA LYS A 59 10.59 13.32 5.24
C LYS A 59 11.07 14.55 5.99
N PHE A 60 10.41 15.68 5.81
CA PHE A 60 10.76 16.95 6.44
C PHE A 60 9.62 17.46 7.33
N HIS A 61 9.93 18.46 8.17
CA HIS A 61 8.99 19.09 9.11
C HIS A 61 8.17 18.08 9.91
N GLU A 62 8.82 17.28 10.78
CA GLU A 62 8.15 16.30 11.64
C GLU A 62 7.26 15.27 10.90
N LYS A 63 7.57 14.98 9.62
CA LYS A 63 6.83 14.08 8.72
C LYS A 63 5.54 14.70 8.14
N LEU A 64 5.35 16.02 8.21
CA LEU A 64 4.24 16.73 7.57
C LEU A 64 4.27 16.60 6.04
N ALA A 65 5.48 16.50 5.47
CA ALA A 65 5.63 16.29 4.04
C ALA A 65 6.83 15.41 3.70
N LYS A 66 6.80 14.90 2.47
CA LYS A 66 7.74 13.92 1.95
C LYS A 66 8.11 14.27 0.52
N LEU A 67 9.42 14.32 0.26
CA LEU A 67 9.97 14.34 -1.09
C LEU A 67 10.34 12.91 -1.47
N LYS A 68 9.99 12.50 -2.68
CA LYS A 68 10.30 11.20 -3.24
C LYS A 68 10.89 11.41 -4.63
N PHE A 69 11.98 10.73 -4.92
CA PHE A 69 12.53 10.58 -6.25
C PHE A 69 12.57 9.09 -6.59
N SER A 70 12.12 8.70 -7.78
CA SER A 70 12.26 7.34 -8.28
C SER A 70 12.65 7.34 -9.74
N PHE A 71 13.37 6.32 -10.17
CA PHE A 71 13.79 6.13 -11.55
C PHE A 71 14.12 4.66 -11.77
N GLN A 72 14.18 4.27 -13.03
CA GLN A 72 14.61 2.97 -13.49
C GLN A 72 15.96 3.09 -14.21
N ASN A 73 16.82 2.07 -14.10
CA ASN A 73 18.02 1.94 -14.91
C ASN A 73 17.99 0.64 -15.69
N HIS A 74 18.26 0.70 -16.99
CA HIS A 74 18.56 -0.49 -17.78
C HIS A 74 20.02 -0.91 -17.62
N THR A 75 20.35 -2.11 -18.10
CA THR A 75 21.71 -2.68 -18.05
C THR A 75 22.75 -1.86 -18.83
N ASN A 76 22.32 -1.01 -19.76
CA ASN A 76 23.19 -0.10 -20.51
C ASN A 76 23.53 1.20 -19.74
N GLY A 77 22.92 1.42 -18.56
CA GLY A 77 23.12 2.61 -17.73
C GLY A 77 22.14 3.75 -18.02
N ASP A 78 21.22 3.58 -18.97
CA ASP A 78 20.21 4.59 -19.28
C ASP A 78 19.21 4.70 -18.14
N ILE A 79 18.91 5.95 -17.76
CA ILE A 79 17.90 6.29 -16.77
C ILE A 79 16.56 6.46 -17.48
N VAL A 80 15.54 5.73 -17.02
CA VAL A 80 14.19 5.71 -17.59
C VAL A 80 13.14 5.97 -16.51
N GLU A 81 12.01 6.57 -16.88
CA GLU A 81 10.89 6.97 -16.02
C GLU A 81 11.32 7.73 -14.74
N PRO A 82 12.10 8.83 -14.84
CA PRO A 82 12.44 9.63 -13.68
C PRO A 82 11.20 10.36 -13.17
N GLN A 83 10.87 10.15 -11.89
CA GLN A 83 9.70 10.72 -11.24
C GLN A 83 10.07 11.43 -9.95
N VAL A 84 9.63 12.68 -9.82
CA VAL A 84 9.74 13.49 -8.61
C VAL A 84 8.37 13.62 -7.99
N SER A 85 8.23 13.43 -6.67
CA SER A 85 6.96 13.65 -5.99
C SER A 85 7.12 14.40 -4.69
N PHE A 86 6.29 15.43 -4.52
CA PHE A 86 6.05 16.10 -3.24
C PHE A 86 4.73 15.59 -2.68
N ILE A 87 4.71 15.16 -1.42
CA ILE A 87 3.53 14.55 -0.79
C ILE A 87 3.34 15.17 0.59
N SER A 88 2.21 15.82 0.81
CA SER A 88 1.76 16.36 2.09
C SER A 88 0.34 15.86 2.43
N LYS A 89 -0.23 16.31 3.56
CA LYS A 89 -1.61 15.96 3.95
C LYS A 89 -2.64 16.45 2.92
N HIS A 90 -2.48 17.67 2.41
CA HIS A 90 -3.50 18.36 1.60
C HIS A 90 -3.14 18.50 0.13
N LEU A 91 -1.86 18.41 -0.21
CA LEU A 91 -1.38 18.57 -1.58
C LEU A 91 -0.32 17.49 -1.87
N SER A 92 -0.49 16.82 -3.00
CA SER A 92 0.53 15.96 -3.60
C SER A 92 0.76 16.36 -5.04
N ILE A 93 2.03 16.40 -5.44
CA ILE A 93 2.48 16.71 -6.79
C ILE A 93 3.30 15.53 -7.24
N HIS A 94 2.95 14.93 -8.37
CA HIS A 94 3.70 13.86 -9.01
C HIS A 94 4.15 14.36 -10.37
N TYR A 95 5.44 14.63 -10.50
CA TYR A 95 6.04 15.09 -11.74
C TYR A 95 6.76 13.93 -12.43
N ASP A 96 6.36 13.66 -13.66
CA ASP A 96 7.05 12.77 -14.58
C ASP A 96 7.98 13.59 -15.46
N VAL A 97 9.29 13.31 -15.36
CA VAL A 97 10.33 14.10 -16.03
C VAL A 97 10.37 13.80 -17.53
N GLU A 98 10.09 12.55 -17.92
CA GLU A 98 10.09 12.15 -19.34
C GLU A 98 8.89 12.74 -20.07
N ASP A 99 7.70 12.58 -19.49
CA ASP A 99 6.49 13.13 -20.08
C ASP A 99 6.38 14.65 -19.93
N GLN A 100 7.25 15.26 -19.12
CA GLN A 100 7.20 16.66 -18.70
C GLN A 100 5.81 17.04 -18.16
N ASN A 101 5.17 16.10 -17.47
CA ASN A 101 3.80 16.24 -16.97
C ASN A 101 3.77 16.23 -15.44
N ALA A 102 2.83 16.99 -14.88
CA ALA A 102 2.56 17.00 -13.45
C ALA A 102 1.11 16.56 -13.18
N LEU A 103 0.96 15.56 -12.30
CA LEU A 103 -0.31 15.19 -11.71
C LEU A 103 -0.44 15.83 -10.32
N LEU A 104 -1.35 16.77 -10.20
CA LEU A 104 -1.67 17.49 -8.97
C LEU A 104 -2.83 16.80 -8.26
N LYS A 105 -2.73 16.61 -6.95
CA LYS A 105 -3.79 16.06 -6.11
C LYS A 105 -3.97 16.95 -4.88
N ALA A 106 -5.15 17.55 -4.73
CA ALA A 106 -5.52 18.36 -3.58
C ALA A 106 -6.64 17.71 -2.78
N SER A 107 -6.62 17.89 -1.46
CA SER A 107 -7.66 17.42 -0.55
C SER A 107 -7.88 18.43 0.56
N LEU A 108 -9.09 18.97 0.64
CA LEU A 108 -9.52 19.96 1.63
C LEU A 108 -10.66 19.39 2.47
N GLU A 109 -10.50 19.44 3.79
CA GLU A 109 -11.59 19.21 4.74
C GLU A 109 -12.33 20.54 4.92
N VAL A 110 -13.54 20.66 4.38
CA VAL A 110 -14.34 21.90 4.45
C VAL A 110 -15.12 21.97 5.76
N GLY A 111 -15.49 20.82 6.30
CA GLY A 111 -16.15 20.70 7.60
C GLY A 111 -16.06 19.29 8.14
N PRO A 112 -16.67 19.01 9.31
CA PRO A 112 -16.55 17.71 10.00
C PRO A 112 -17.02 16.51 9.17
N ARG A 113 -17.89 16.75 8.18
CA ARG A 113 -18.52 15.72 7.34
C ARG A 113 -18.37 15.97 5.85
N LEU A 114 -17.59 16.96 5.43
CA LEU A 114 -17.46 17.34 4.02
C LEU A 114 -16.00 17.45 3.61
N GLN A 115 -15.62 16.67 2.59
CA GLN A 115 -14.30 16.67 2.01
C GLN A 115 -14.38 16.99 0.51
N LEU A 116 -13.54 17.91 0.06
CA LEU A 116 -13.31 18.19 -1.36
C LEU A 116 -11.98 17.58 -1.77
N ARG A 117 -11.95 16.96 -2.95
CA ARG A 117 -10.75 16.41 -3.57
C ARG A 117 -10.68 16.88 -5.01
N ALA A 118 -9.49 17.21 -5.47
CA ALA A 118 -9.25 17.56 -6.85
C ALA A 118 -8.02 16.81 -7.34
N VAL A 119 -8.11 16.25 -8.55
CA VAL A 119 -7.00 15.66 -9.28
C VAL A 119 -6.89 16.39 -10.61
N HIS A 120 -5.70 16.81 -11.01
CA HIS A 120 -5.51 17.54 -12.25
C HIS A 120 -4.21 17.12 -12.94
N ASP A 121 -4.33 16.70 -14.18
CA ASP A 121 -3.24 16.43 -15.12
C ASP A 121 -2.94 17.71 -15.90
N VAL A 122 -1.74 18.27 -15.67
CA VAL A 122 -1.37 19.59 -16.18
C VAL A 122 -1.17 19.57 -17.70
N LYS A 123 -0.57 18.50 -18.25
CA LYS A 123 -0.30 18.41 -19.69
C LYS A 123 -1.56 18.10 -20.48
N ALA A 124 -2.40 17.19 -19.98
CA ALA A 124 -3.68 16.87 -20.62
C ALA A 124 -4.74 17.97 -20.43
N GLN A 125 -4.52 18.93 -19.52
CA GLN A 125 -5.50 19.95 -19.12
C GLN A 125 -6.83 19.34 -18.66
N GLN A 126 -6.78 18.14 -18.10
CA GLN A 126 -7.93 17.37 -17.65
C GLN A 126 -7.78 17.04 -16.17
N GLY A 127 -8.89 16.84 -15.48
CA GLY A 127 -8.91 16.55 -14.06
C GLY A 127 -10.24 16.01 -13.61
N GLU A 128 -10.33 15.72 -12.32
CA GLU A 128 -11.54 15.28 -11.65
C GLU A 128 -11.68 16.08 -10.35
N LEU A 129 -12.85 16.66 -10.14
CA LEU A 129 -13.26 17.24 -8.87
C LEU A 129 -14.24 16.27 -8.21
N SER A 130 -14.00 15.92 -6.95
CA SER A 130 -14.94 15.14 -6.17
C SER A 130 -15.26 15.77 -4.80
N MET A 131 -16.50 15.59 -4.39
CA MET A 131 -17.04 16.05 -3.11
C MET A 131 -17.63 14.86 -2.38
N VAL A 132 -17.17 14.62 -1.16
CA VAL A 132 -17.61 13.50 -0.31
C VAL A 132 -18.28 14.08 0.94
N ALA A 133 -19.56 13.77 1.12
CA ALA A 133 -20.37 14.13 2.27
C ALA A 133 -20.67 12.89 3.12
N ASN A 134 -20.21 12.85 4.37
CA ASN A 134 -20.57 11.83 5.35
C ASN A 134 -21.99 12.11 5.87
N LEU A 135 -22.94 11.24 5.55
CA LEU A 135 -24.36 11.45 5.83
C LEU A 135 -24.70 11.00 7.27
N ALA A 136 -24.37 9.75 7.60
CA ALA A 136 -24.70 9.13 8.88
C ALA A 136 -23.72 8.01 9.22
N GLU A 137 -23.61 7.69 10.51
CA GLU A 137 -22.89 6.50 10.97
C GLU A 137 -23.84 5.28 11.01
N PRO A 138 -23.35 4.05 10.78
CA PRO A 138 -21.97 3.71 10.42
C PRO A 138 -21.73 3.80 8.90
N GLY A 139 -20.85 4.70 8.45
CA GLY A 139 -20.28 4.66 7.10
C GLY A 139 -21.23 4.99 5.92
N TYR A 140 -22.30 5.75 6.13
CA TYR A 140 -23.11 6.29 5.02
C TYR A 140 -22.47 7.57 4.47
N ALA A 141 -22.22 7.61 3.16
CA ALA A 141 -21.65 8.80 2.51
C ALA A 141 -22.18 8.97 1.08
N LEU A 142 -22.27 10.22 0.63
CA LEU A 142 -22.54 10.57 -0.76
C LEU A 142 -21.28 11.18 -1.39
N GLU A 143 -20.86 10.64 -2.52
CA GLU A 143 -19.75 11.17 -3.31
C GLU A 143 -20.28 11.65 -4.67
N LEU A 144 -20.02 12.90 -5.00
CA LEU A 144 -20.27 13.47 -6.33
C LEU A 144 -18.90 13.73 -6.97
N SER A 145 -18.66 13.23 -8.18
CA SER A 145 -17.46 13.53 -8.94
C SER A 145 -17.75 13.96 -10.38
N SER A 146 -16.89 14.84 -10.91
CA SER A 146 -17.03 15.39 -12.26
C SER A 146 -15.66 15.61 -12.87
N MET A 147 -15.56 15.39 -14.19
CA MET A 147 -14.38 15.77 -14.96
C MET A 147 -14.25 17.30 -15.03
N VAL A 148 -13.02 17.79 -15.22
CA VAL A 148 -12.66 19.20 -15.39
C VAL A 148 -11.71 19.30 -16.59
N PRO A 149 -12.07 20.00 -17.69
CA PRO A 149 -13.35 20.68 -17.92
C PRO A 149 -14.53 19.70 -17.88
N SER A 150 -15.72 20.21 -17.53
CA SER A 150 -16.92 19.38 -17.35
C SER A 150 -17.29 18.71 -18.67
N VAL A 151 -17.40 17.38 -18.63
CA VAL A 151 -17.90 16.56 -19.73
C VAL A 151 -19.01 15.68 -19.17
N GLY A 152 -20.24 15.86 -19.67
CA GLY A 152 -21.42 15.11 -19.22
C GLY A 152 -21.89 15.45 -17.80
N MET A 153 -22.81 14.63 -17.28
CA MET A 153 -23.31 14.72 -15.91
C MET A 153 -22.29 14.17 -14.90
N PRO A 154 -22.29 14.70 -13.65
CA PRO A 154 -21.43 14.19 -12.60
C PRO A 154 -21.83 12.77 -12.20
N ARG A 155 -20.84 11.96 -11.86
CA ARG A 155 -21.03 10.65 -11.24
C ARG A 155 -21.49 10.84 -9.80
N ALA A 156 -22.57 10.17 -9.42
CA ALA A 156 -23.08 10.14 -8.04
C ALA A 156 -22.92 8.75 -7.44
N THR A 157 -22.30 8.64 -6.26
CA THR A 157 -22.06 7.38 -5.56
C THR A 157 -22.59 7.45 -4.13
N LEU A 158 -23.56 6.61 -3.80
CA LEU A 158 -24.04 6.40 -2.43
C LEU A 158 -23.31 5.21 -1.82
N LYS A 159 -22.58 5.46 -0.73
CA LYS A 159 -21.89 4.46 0.08
C LYS A 159 -22.68 4.18 1.34
N PHE A 160 -22.71 2.93 1.75
CA PHE A 160 -23.36 2.43 2.95
C PHE A 160 -22.51 1.29 3.55
N PRO A 161 -22.69 0.91 4.82
CA PRO A 161 -21.75 0.02 5.51
C PRO A 161 -21.55 -1.36 4.84
N LEU A 162 -22.54 -1.78 4.05
CA LEU A 162 -22.54 -3.06 3.34
C LEU A 162 -22.26 -2.94 1.84
N GLY A 163 -21.98 -1.75 1.30
CA GLY A 163 -21.86 -1.60 -0.14
C GLY A 163 -21.85 -0.18 -0.66
N GLU A 164 -21.93 -0.07 -1.98
CA GLU A 164 -22.08 1.20 -2.67
C GLU A 164 -22.87 1.03 -3.97
N VAL A 165 -23.55 2.09 -4.38
CA VAL A 165 -24.20 2.19 -5.69
C VAL A 165 -23.78 3.52 -6.32
N SER A 166 -23.30 3.47 -7.55
CA SER A 166 -22.93 4.61 -8.37
C SER A 166 -23.76 4.69 -9.63
N VAL A 167 -24.14 5.91 -9.99
CA VAL A 167 -24.81 6.24 -11.24
C VAL A 167 -23.94 7.24 -11.97
N GLU A 168 -23.67 6.98 -13.24
CA GLU A 168 -22.92 7.86 -14.13
C GLU A 168 -23.54 7.85 -15.53
N GLU A 169 -23.39 8.95 -16.25
CA GLU A 169 -23.78 9.02 -17.66
C GLU A 169 -22.61 8.53 -18.51
N ARG A 170 -22.83 7.50 -19.33
CA ARG A 170 -21.86 7.05 -20.33
C ARG A 170 -22.30 7.55 -21.70
N ALA A 171 -21.38 8.21 -22.40
CA ALA A 171 -21.51 8.49 -23.81
C ALA A 171 -21.06 7.24 -24.59
N GLU A 172 -22.00 6.51 -25.17
CA GLU A 172 -21.69 5.54 -26.22
C GLU A 172 -21.43 6.28 -27.54
N GLU A 173 -20.50 5.76 -28.35
CA GLU A 173 -19.96 6.45 -29.53
C GLU A 173 -21.00 6.79 -30.61
N GLU A 174 -22.23 6.24 -30.59
CA GLU A 174 -23.20 6.48 -31.68
C GLU A 174 -24.67 6.70 -31.28
N LEU A 175 -25.11 6.43 -30.04
CA LEU A 175 -26.52 6.63 -29.65
C LEU A 175 -26.61 7.15 -28.22
N ARG A 176 -27.58 8.06 -28.03
CA ARG A 176 -28.02 8.79 -26.81
C ARG A 176 -27.32 8.39 -25.50
N PRO A 177 -26.87 9.38 -24.69
CA PRO A 177 -26.23 9.09 -23.41
C PRO A 177 -27.08 8.15 -22.55
N MET A 178 -26.47 7.05 -22.11
CA MET A 178 -27.13 6.01 -21.32
C MET A 178 -26.66 6.10 -19.87
N LEU A 179 -27.59 5.99 -18.94
CA LEU A 179 -27.27 5.95 -17.51
C LEU A 179 -26.70 4.57 -17.18
N SER A 180 -25.43 4.53 -16.77
CA SER A 180 -24.79 3.34 -16.20
C SER A 180 -25.05 3.29 -14.70
N ILE A 181 -25.51 2.14 -14.22
CA ILE A 181 -25.71 1.85 -12.80
C ILE A 181 -24.74 0.75 -12.42
N ASN A 182 -23.96 1.04 -11.39
CA ASN A 182 -22.85 0.21 -10.94
C ASN A 182 -22.99 0.03 -9.43
N GLY A 183 -22.83 -1.18 -8.89
CA GLY A 183 -23.02 -1.39 -7.46
C GLY A 183 -22.36 -2.63 -6.90
N ILE A 184 -22.04 -2.57 -5.61
CA ILE A 184 -21.53 -3.70 -4.84
C ILE A 184 -22.32 -3.79 -3.54
N LEU A 185 -22.88 -4.95 -3.25
CA LEU A 185 -23.53 -5.28 -1.99
C LEU A 185 -22.81 -6.48 -1.35
N LYS A 186 -22.55 -6.38 -0.05
CA LYS A 186 -21.93 -7.42 0.77
C LYS A 186 -22.84 -7.73 1.94
N GLY A 187 -22.83 -8.98 2.38
CA GLY A 187 -23.45 -9.33 3.65
C GLY A 187 -22.90 -10.64 4.17
N GLN A 188 -23.36 -11.00 5.37
CA GLN A 188 -22.92 -12.21 6.05
C GLN A 188 -24.07 -13.20 6.11
N ILE A 189 -23.80 -14.43 5.68
CA ILE A 189 -24.72 -15.56 5.76
C ILE A 189 -23.89 -16.82 5.98
N LEU A 190 -24.33 -17.72 6.86
CA LEU A 190 -23.70 -19.03 7.09
C LEU A 190 -22.16 -19.02 7.27
N ASN A 191 -21.62 -18.32 8.26
CA ASN A 191 -20.16 -18.21 8.50
C ASN A 191 -19.33 -17.71 7.30
N GLY A 192 -19.98 -17.20 6.24
CA GLY A 192 -19.33 -16.66 5.05
C GLY A 192 -19.83 -15.27 4.71
N VAL A 193 -19.15 -14.66 3.75
CA VAL A 193 -19.49 -13.35 3.19
C VAL A 193 -20.00 -13.54 1.77
N TYR A 194 -21.23 -13.12 1.50
CA TYR A 194 -21.72 -13.01 0.12
C TYR A 194 -21.40 -11.62 -0.43
N THR A 195 -21.15 -11.53 -1.72
CA THR A 195 -20.90 -10.29 -2.46
C THR A 195 -21.63 -10.38 -3.78
N ALA A 196 -22.50 -9.40 -4.05
CA ALA A 196 -23.09 -9.16 -5.35
C ALA A 196 -22.45 -7.90 -5.93
N GLN A 197 -21.86 -8.00 -7.11
CA GLN A 197 -21.25 -6.89 -7.82
C GLN A 197 -21.91 -6.79 -9.19
N PHE A 198 -22.59 -5.68 -9.46
CA PHE A 198 -23.17 -5.37 -10.76
C PHE A 198 -22.33 -4.29 -11.41
N MET A 199 -21.65 -4.59 -12.51
CA MET A 199 -20.83 -3.64 -13.26
C MET A 199 -21.11 -3.81 -14.74
N ASP A 200 -21.46 -2.75 -15.45
CA ASP A 200 -21.57 -2.74 -16.92
C ASP A 200 -22.41 -3.90 -17.46
N GLU A 201 -23.61 -4.07 -16.90
CA GLU A 201 -24.59 -5.12 -17.20
C GLU A 201 -24.23 -6.55 -16.72
N ASP A 202 -23.01 -6.75 -16.20
CA ASP A 202 -22.58 -8.01 -15.61
C ASP A 202 -22.84 -8.08 -14.11
N LEU A 203 -23.59 -9.09 -13.67
CA LEU A 203 -23.80 -9.40 -12.26
C LEU A 203 -22.90 -10.56 -11.81
N LYS A 204 -21.88 -10.25 -11.01
CA LYS A 204 -21.01 -11.23 -10.37
C LYS A 204 -21.46 -11.51 -8.94
N LEU A 205 -21.86 -12.74 -8.68
CA LEU A 205 -22.19 -13.26 -7.36
C LEU A 205 -21.04 -14.09 -6.83
N ARG A 206 -20.62 -13.82 -5.60
CA ARG A 206 -19.51 -14.51 -4.94
C ARG A 206 -19.87 -14.81 -3.50
N TYR A 207 -19.61 -16.03 -3.06
CA TYR A 207 -19.65 -16.41 -1.65
C TYR A 207 -18.23 -16.69 -1.18
N ALA A 208 -17.88 -16.29 0.04
CA ALA A 208 -16.56 -16.50 0.61
C ALA A 208 -16.70 -17.06 2.02
N PHE A 209 -16.60 -18.38 2.12
CA PHE A 209 -16.44 -19.07 3.39
C PHE A 209 -14.95 -19.13 3.76
N LYS A 210 -14.64 -18.92 5.04
CA LYS A 210 -13.29 -19.05 5.55
C LYS A 210 -13.30 -19.37 7.04
N ASP A 211 -12.55 -20.40 7.41
CA ASP A 211 -12.18 -20.71 8.78
C ASP A 211 -10.63 -20.72 8.92
N ASP A 212 -10.13 -21.30 10.02
CA ASP A 212 -8.70 -21.38 10.32
C ASP A 212 -7.93 -22.31 9.36
N GLU A 213 -8.64 -23.26 8.77
CA GLU A 213 -8.12 -24.41 8.06
C GLU A 213 -8.35 -24.33 6.55
N MET A 214 -9.46 -23.77 6.11
CA MET A 214 -9.88 -23.71 4.73
C MET A 214 -10.56 -22.39 4.36
N SER A 215 -10.53 -22.09 3.06
CA SER A 215 -11.41 -21.08 2.47
C SER A 215 -12.00 -21.65 1.19
N PHE A 216 -13.31 -21.48 1.02
CA PHE A 216 -14.02 -21.91 -0.18
C PHE A 216 -14.80 -20.73 -0.73
N ILE A 217 -14.57 -20.42 -2.00
CA ILE A 217 -15.02 -19.18 -2.63
C ILE A 217 -15.63 -19.51 -4.00
N PRO A 218 -16.89 -19.96 -4.06
CA PRO A 218 -17.58 -20.11 -5.33
C PRO A 218 -18.02 -18.75 -5.87
N SER A 219 -18.06 -18.62 -7.18
CA SER A 219 -18.60 -17.46 -7.87
C SER A 219 -19.27 -17.81 -9.19
N ILE A 220 -20.32 -17.06 -9.52
CA ILE A 220 -21.02 -17.10 -10.80
C ILE A 220 -21.14 -15.68 -11.37
N SER A 221 -20.93 -15.52 -12.66
CA SER A 221 -21.23 -14.29 -13.39
C SER A 221 -22.49 -14.46 -14.23
N LEU A 222 -23.38 -13.48 -14.25
CA LEU A 222 -24.59 -13.43 -15.06
C LEU A 222 -24.52 -12.20 -15.98
N PRO A 223 -25.05 -12.28 -17.23
CA PRO A 223 -25.85 -13.37 -17.78
C PRO A 223 -25.03 -14.54 -18.36
N SER A 224 -23.70 -14.45 -18.40
CA SER A 224 -22.83 -15.48 -18.99
C SER A 224 -22.95 -16.87 -18.36
N ASN A 225 -23.48 -16.96 -17.13
CA ASN A 225 -23.53 -18.15 -16.29
C ASN A 225 -22.14 -18.73 -15.95
N ALA A 226 -21.10 -17.89 -16.01
CA ALA A 226 -19.73 -18.34 -15.84
C ALA A 226 -19.43 -18.75 -14.41
N LEU A 227 -19.24 -20.05 -14.19
CA LEU A 227 -19.04 -20.62 -12.86
C LEU A 227 -17.54 -20.82 -12.56
N SER A 228 -17.14 -20.52 -11.34
CA SER A 228 -15.79 -20.78 -10.85
C SER A 228 -15.77 -21.02 -9.35
N PHE A 229 -14.71 -21.65 -8.85
CA PHE A 229 -14.43 -21.67 -7.43
C PHE A 229 -12.94 -21.52 -7.14
N ALA A 230 -12.65 -20.82 -6.05
CA ALA A 230 -11.33 -20.83 -5.43
C ALA A 230 -11.39 -21.55 -4.09
N PHE A 231 -10.41 -22.41 -3.86
CA PHE A 231 -10.26 -23.20 -2.65
C PHE A 231 -8.87 -22.98 -2.05
N LYS A 232 -8.77 -22.89 -0.73
CA LYS A 232 -7.49 -22.95 -0.03
C LYS A 232 -7.62 -23.90 1.14
N ARG A 233 -6.61 -24.74 1.36
CA ARG A 233 -6.49 -25.64 2.51
C ARG A 233 -5.14 -25.44 3.16
N ARG A 234 -5.13 -25.32 4.48
CA ARG A 234 -3.94 -25.47 5.30
C ARG A 234 -3.89 -26.91 5.78
N PHE A 235 -2.74 -27.55 5.63
CA PHE A 235 -2.50 -28.87 6.21
C PHE A 235 -1.77 -28.79 7.55
N GLY A 236 -1.28 -27.58 7.88
CA GLY A 236 -0.59 -27.27 9.12
C GLY A 236 -0.29 -25.77 9.21
N PRO A 237 0.54 -25.36 10.19
CA PRO A 237 0.91 -23.96 10.34
C PRO A 237 1.71 -23.44 9.14
N SER A 238 2.56 -24.30 8.54
CA SER A 238 3.49 -23.96 7.46
C SER A 238 2.94 -24.18 6.06
N ASP A 239 2.04 -25.16 5.91
CA ASP A 239 1.62 -25.70 4.61
C ASP A 239 0.27 -25.17 4.18
N LYS A 240 0.19 -24.74 2.92
CA LYS A 240 -1.05 -24.27 2.30
C LYS A 240 -1.10 -24.64 0.83
N LEU A 241 -2.20 -25.26 0.43
CA LEU A 241 -2.60 -25.43 -0.96
C LEU A 241 -3.65 -24.38 -1.31
N SER A 242 -3.53 -23.79 -2.49
CA SER A 242 -4.56 -22.97 -3.13
C SER A 242 -4.89 -23.59 -4.48
N TYR A 243 -6.16 -23.63 -4.82
CA TYR A 243 -6.67 -24.14 -6.09
C TYR A 243 -7.72 -23.19 -6.63
N LEU A 244 -7.72 -22.96 -7.94
CA LEU A 244 -8.73 -22.20 -8.66
C LEU A 244 -9.20 -23.05 -9.83
N TYR A 245 -10.51 -23.07 -10.07
CA TYR A 245 -11.10 -23.71 -11.24
C TYR A 245 -12.17 -22.82 -11.85
N ASN A 246 -12.16 -22.72 -13.17
CA ASN A 246 -13.18 -22.09 -13.99
C ASN A 246 -13.86 -23.19 -14.82
N PHE A 247 -15.18 -23.34 -14.66
CA PHE A 247 -15.95 -24.40 -15.33
C PHE A 247 -16.16 -24.10 -16.81
N ASP A 248 -16.20 -22.83 -17.21
CA ASP A 248 -16.46 -22.45 -18.60
C ASP A 248 -15.24 -22.69 -19.47
N SER A 249 -14.08 -22.22 -19.00
CA SER A 249 -12.83 -22.34 -19.75
C SER A 249 -12.08 -23.64 -19.49
N ASN A 250 -12.50 -24.42 -18.50
CA ASN A 250 -11.76 -25.56 -17.93
C ASN A 250 -10.37 -25.20 -17.39
N PHE A 251 -10.08 -23.91 -17.21
CA PHE A 251 -8.80 -23.47 -16.67
C PHE A 251 -8.73 -23.70 -15.17
N TRP A 252 -7.56 -24.11 -14.73
CA TRP A 252 -7.25 -24.36 -13.35
C TRP A 252 -5.85 -23.92 -12.99
N SER A 253 -5.67 -23.53 -11.74
CA SER A 253 -4.34 -23.30 -11.19
C SER A 253 -4.25 -23.86 -9.79
N ALA A 254 -3.07 -24.40 -9.48
CA ALA A 254 -2.76 -24.95 -8.17
C ALA A 254 -1.46 -24.32 -7.66
N VAL A 255 -1.46 -23.88 -6.40
CA VAL A 255 -0.29 -23.29 -5.77
C VAL A 255 -0.10 -23.89 -4.39
N TYR A 256 1.02 -24.56 -4.20
CA TYR A 256 1.51 -24.99 -2.91
C TYR A 256 2.43 -23.93 -2.29
N LYS A 257 2.31 -23.72 -0.99
CA LYS A 257 3.16 -22.83 -0.20
C LYS A 257 3.58 -23.56 1.07
N HIS A 258 4.90 -23.57 1.30
CA HIS A 258 5.49 -24.00 2.56
C HIS A 258 6.27 -22.83 3.19
N THR A 259 6.07 -22.60 4.48
CA THR A 259 6.78 -21.56 5.23
C THR A 259 7.74 -22.19 6.24
N TYR A 260 9.04 -21.96 6.06
CA TYR A 260 10.10 -22.38 6.97
C TYR A 260 10.38 -21.25 7.96
N GLY A 261 9.83 -21.34 9.17
CA GLY A 261 9.98 -20.29 10.19
C GLY A 261 9.40 -18.94 9.76
N LYS A 262 10.14 -17.84 9.97
CA LYS A 262 9.68 -16.48 9.62
C LYS A 262 10.28 -15.95 8.32
N ASP A 263 11.47 -16.42 7.96
CA ASP A 263 12.32 -15.77 6.96
C ASP A 263 12.44 -16.54 5.65
N LEU A 264 11.94 -17.77 5.57
CA LEU A 264 12.09 -18.58 4.38
C LEU A 264 10.75 -19.16 3.93
N LYS A 265 10.50 -19.12 2.62
CA LYS A 265 9.23 -19.58 2.05
C LYS A 265 9.42 -20.13 0.67
N PHE A 266 8.92 -21.33 0.50
CA PHE A 266 8.85 -22.00 -0.78
C PHE A 266 7.41 -21.91 -1.31
N LYS A 267 7.28 -21.62 -2.60
CA LYS A 267 6.01 -21.75 -3.32
C LYS A 267 6.27 -22.51 -4.61
N SER A 268 5.38 -23.40 -4.99
CA SER A 268 5.34 -23.95 -6.34
C SER A 268 3.92 -23.90 -6.85
N GLY A 269 3.76 -23.80 -8.16
CA GLY A 269 2.45 -23.81 -8.75
C GLY A 269 2.47 -24.19 -10.21
N TYR A 270 1.26 -24.39 -10.72
CA TYR A 270 0.99 -24.60 -12.13
C TYR A 270 -0.27 -23.82 -12.49
N ASP A 271 -0.25 -23.22 -13.67
CA ASP A 271 -1.38 -22.51 -14.26
C ASP A 271 -1.67 -23.11 -15.63
N SER A 272 -2.88 -23.64 -15.82
CA SER A 272 -3.25 -24.33 -17.06
C SER A 272 -3.59 -23.37 -18.20
N GLU A 273 -3.95 -22.12 -17.90
CA GLU A 273 -4.30 -21.13 -18.93
C GLU A 273 -3.06 -20.73 -19.73
N VAL A 274 -1.97 -20.47 -19.02
CA VAL A 274 -0.65 -20.18 -19.61
C VAL A 274 0.25 -21.41 -19.73
N ARG A 275 -0.23 -22.57 -19.30
CA ARG A 275 0.48 -23.87 -19.33
C ARG A 275 1.88 -23.79 -18.73
N LEU A 276 2.00 -23.17 -17.56
CA LEU A 276 3.27 -22.79 -16.95
C LEU A 276 3.41 -23.38 -15.55
N GLY A 277 4.45 -24.20 -15.35
CA GLY A 277 4.90 -24.58 -14.02
C GLY A 277 5.89 -23.57 -13.47
N TRP A 278 5.83 -23.29 -12.17
CA TRP A 278 6.81 -22.43 -11.52
C TRP A 278 7.12 -22.85 -10.09
N ALA A 279 8.30 -22.49 -9.64
CA ALA A 279 8.73 -22.61 -8.25
C ALA A 279 9.43 -21.34 -7.83
N SER A 280 9.21 -20.87 -6.60
CA SER A 280 9.91 -19.72 -6.06
C SER A 280 10.35 -19.93 -4.61
N LEU A 281 11.53 -19.41 -4.31
CA LEU A 281 12.10 -19.34 -2.98
C LEU A 281 12.21 -17.88 -2.57
N TRP A 282 11.63 -17.56 -1.42
CA TRP A 282 11.68 -16.24 -0.81
C TRP A 282 12.52 -16.28 0.45
N VAL A 283 13.48 -15.35 0.54
CA VAL A 283 14.32 -15.12 1.72
C VAL A 283 14.06 -13.71 2.26
N GLY A 284 13.74 -13.65 3.55
CA GLY A 284 13.27 -12.47 4.30
C GLY A 284 11.76 -12.51 4.58
N ASP A 285 11.36 -11.94 5.72
CA ASP A 285 9.95 -11.85 6.15
C ASP A 285 9.01 -11.33 5.03
N GLU A 286 8.05 -12.16 4.58
CA GLU A 286 7.04 -11.81 3.55
C GLU A 286 6.11 -10.68 4.02
N VAL A 287 5.71 -10.69 5.30
CA VAL A 287 4.75 -9.74 5.91
C VAL A 287 5.47 -8.47 6.38
N GLY A 288 6.74 -8.60 6.71
CA GLY A 288 7.61 -7.52 7.13
C GLY A 288 7.83 -6.49 6.03
N LYS A 289 7.90 -5.22 6.41
CA LYS A 289 8.51 -4.21 5.53
C LYS A 289 9.99 -4.59 5.38
N ALA A 290 10.68 -4.17 4.33
CA ALA A 290 12.16 -4.25 4.29
C ALA A 290 12.84 -3.57 5.50
N LYS A 291 12.09 -2.90 6.38
CA LYS A 291 12.50 -2.44 7.72
C LYS A 291 12.85 -3.57 8.69
N THR A 292 12.17 -4.72 8.58
CA THR A 292 12.14 -5.78 9.60
C THR A 292 12.78 -7.08 9.12
N ALA A 293 13.13 -7.18 7.83
CA ALA A 293 13.84 -8.33 7.28
C ALA A 293 15.33 -8.34 7.71
N PRO A 294 15.97 -9.52 7.82
CA PRO A 294 17.40 -9.63 8.04
C PRO A 294 18.18 -8.76 7.04
N MET A 295 19.10 -7.94 7.55
CA MET A 295 19.90 -6.99 6.74
C MET A 295 19.09 -6.02 5.85
N LYS A 296 17.79 -5.81 6.13
CA LYS A 296 16.87 -4.98 5.34
C LYS A 296 16.80 -5.36 3.85
N MET A 297 16.96 -6.66 3.56
CA MET A 297 16.98 -7.22 2.21
C MET A 297 15.90 -8.28 2.02
N LYS A 298 15.35 -8.38 0.82
CA LYS A 298 14.48 -9.48 0.38
C LYS A 298 14.99 -10.03 -0.93
N VAL A 299 15.02 -11.35 -1.05
CA VAL A 299 15.43 -12.05 -2.28
C VAL A 299 14.33 -13.02 -2.66
N GLN A 300 13.96 -13.01 -3.93
CA GLN A 300 13.12 -14.01 -4.56
C GLN A 300 13.92 -14.66 -5.68
N LEU A 301 13.93 -15.99 -5.71
CA LEU A 301 14.36 -16.77 -6.86
C LEU A 301 13.10 -17.45 -7.42
N MET A 302 12.88 -17.43 -8.73
CA MET A 302 11.75 -18.07 -9.39
C MET A 302 12.22 -18.83 -10.63
N LEU A 303 11.90 -20.12 -10.71
CA LEU A 303 12.02 -20.92 -11.92
C LEU A 303 10.65 -21.01 -12.60
N GLN A 304 10.59 -20.74 -13.89
CA GLN A 304 9.43 -20.94 -14.75
C GLN A 304 9.76 -21.98 -15.81
N VAL A 305 8.84 -22.93 -16.01
CA VAL A 305 8.98 -24.06 -16.94
C VAL A 305 7.69 -24.18 -17.76
N PRO A 306 7.70 -23.71 -19.02
CA PRO A 306 6.58 -23.91 -19.93
C PRO A 306 6.33 -25.41 -20.16
N GLN A 307 5.06 -25.82 -20.20
CA GLN A 307 4.70 -27.22 -20.40
C GLN A 307 5.11 -27.73 -21.78
N ASP A 308 4.97 -26.90 -22.81
CA ASP A 308 5.23 -27.29 -24.22
C ASP A 308 6.69 -27.17 -24.63
N ASP A 309 7.48 -26.37 -23.91
CA ASP A 309 8.87 -26.12 -24.25
C ASP A 309 9.73 -25.93 -23.00
N ILE A 310 10.23 -27.07 -22.49
CA ILE A 310 11.14 -27.09 -21.35
C ILE A 310 12.45 -26.35 -21.64
N LYS A 311 12.88 -26.26 -22.92
CA LYS A 311 14.12 -25.53 -23.26
C LYS A 311 13.98 -24.02 -23.08
N SER A 312 12.74 -23.52 -23.11
CA SER A 312 12.40 -22.13 -22.80
C SER A 312 12.21 -21.86 -21.30
N SER A 313 12.71 -22.74 -20.43
CA SER A 313 12.70 -22.50 -18.98
C SER A 313 13.53 -21.27 -18.61
N ALA A 314 12.97 -20.43 -17.73
CA ALA A 314 13.62 -19.19 -17.28
C ALA A 314 13.85 -19.21 -15.78
N LEU A 315 15.04 -18.81 -15.35
CA LEU A 315 15.35 -18.53 -13.95
C LEU A 315 15.37 -17.03 -13.74
N MET A 316 14.42 -16.53 -12.96
CA MET A 316 14.34 -15.14 -12.56
C MET A 316 14.75 -14.95 -11.11
N PHE A 317 15.34 -13.82 -10.80
CA PHE A 317 15.60 -13.41 -9.44
C PHE A 317 15.27 -11.93 -9.25
N ARG A 318 14.67 -11.64 -8.10
CA ARG A 318 14.32 -10.29 -7.69
C ARG A 318 14.95 -9.99 -6.35
N VAL A 319 15.75 -8.93 -6.30
CA VAL A 319 16.49 -8.53 -5.10
C VAL A 319 16.06 -7.13 -4.72
N LYS A 320 15.52 -6.97 -3.51
CA LYS A 320 15.12 -5.67 -2.97
C LYS A 320 15.93 -5.35 -1.72
N LYS A 321 16.68 -4.26 -1.76
CA LYS A 321 17.53 -3.80 -0.66
C LYS A 321 17.16 -2.41 -0.20
N ARG A 322 17.19 -2.19 1.11
CA ARG A 322 16.92 -0.89 1.71
C ARG A 322 18.06 -0.40 2.57
N TRP A 323 18.35 0.89 2.42
CA TRP A 323 19.32 1.65 3.19
C TRP A 323 18.60 2.81 3.89
N ASP A 324 18.76 2.92 5.21
CA ASP A 324 18.31 4.09 5.97
C ASP A 324 19.56 4.86 6.38
N ILE A 325 19.64 6.14 5.99
CA ILE A 325 20.78 7.05 6.18
C ILE A 325 20.30 8.24 7.01
#